data_AF-A0A941QPK3-F1
#
_entry.id   AF-A0A941QPK3-F1
#
_cell.length_a   1.000
_cell.length_b   1.000
_cell.length_c   1.000
_cell.angle_alpha   90.00
_cell.angle_beta   90.00
_cell.angle_gamma   90.00
#
_symmetry.space_group_name_H-M   'P 1'
#
loop_
_entity.id
_entity.type
_entity.pdbx_description
1 polymer ?
#
loop_
_entity_poly.entity_id
_entity_poly.type
_entity_poly.pdbx_seq_one_letter_code
_entity_poly.pdbx_strand_id
1 'polypeptide(L)'
;MSYAQRINLAMMASGLLVLAWYAHQILPLLSTTALDDIAFARPMMVAIGIGIVLSIVSAILVSVGSAIWTGVREGEAAVSDEMSEEDERDKQISRLGDAVGGNVLSVAVIAALVTIWFEHPLFATAHILFLGAWASAIAGAVVKQIAYMRGV
;
A
#
# COMPACT_ATOMS: atom_id res chain seq x y z
N MET A 1 3.16 -19.83 3.62
CA MET A 1 3.30 -18.45 3.10
C MET A 1 4.72 -18.00 3.40
N SER A 2 5.46 -17.58 2.38
CA SER A 2 6.82 -17.06 2.53
C SER A 2 6.84 -15.76 3.35
N TYR A 3 7.99 -15.40 3.90
CA TYR A 3 8.20 -14.14 4.62
C TYR A 3 7.75 -12.92 3.79
N ALA A 4 8.20 -12.85 2.53
CA ALA A 4 7.85 -11.78 1.61
C ALA A 4 6.33 -11.70 1.34
N GLN A 5 5.66 -12.85 1.25
CA GLN A 5 4.20 -12.91 1.09
C GLN A 5 3.44 -12.38 2.32
N ARG A 6 3.92 -12.68 3.55
CA ARG A 6 3.33 -12.18 4.80
C ARG A 6 3.48 -10.66 4.94
N ILE A 7 4.67 -10.13 4.64
CA ILE A 7 4.93 -8.68 4.65
C ILE A 7 4.00 -7.96 3.67
N ASN A 8 3.95 -8.46 2.43
CA ASN A 8 3.14 -7.84 1.38
C ASN A 8 1.65 -7.83 1.76
N LEU A 9 1.14 -8.92 2.34
CA LEU A 9 -0.24 -8.99 2.85
C LEU A 9 -0.49 -8.00 4.00
N ALA A 10 0.43 -7.90 4.96
CA ALA A 10 0.29 -6.98 6.10
C ALA A 10 0.29 -5.51 5.66
N MET A 11 1.15 -5.15 4.70
CA MET A 11 1.18 -3.82 4.10
C MET A 11 -0.11 -3.52 3.33
N MET A 12 -0.61 -4.47 2.53
CA MET A 12 -1.85 -4.32 1.78
C MET A 12 -3.05 -4.13 2.72
N ALA A 13 -3.15 -4.94 3.77
CA ALA A 13 -4.21 -4.83 4.78
C ALA A 13 -4.17 -3.47 5.49
N SER A 14 -2.98 -3.03 5.91
CA SER A 14 -2.79 -1.70 6.52
C SER A 14 -3.24 -0.58 5.60
N GLY A 15 -2.91 -0.66 4.30
CA GLY A 15 -3.34 0.36 3.35
C GLY A 15 -4.85 0.41 3.14
N LEU A 16 -5.51 -0.76 3.07
CA LEU A 16 -6.96 -0.84 3.00
C LEU A 16 -7.63 -0.27 4.25
N LEU A 17 -7.07 -0.50 5.43
CA LEU A 17 -7.58 0.08 6.69
C LEU A 17 -7.48 1.62 6.69
N VAL A 18 -6.35 2.17 6.23
CA VAL A 18 -6.17 3.62 6.13
C VAL A 18 -7.15 4.23 5.13
N LEU A 19 -7.35 3.60 3.98
CA LEU A 19 -8.34 4.04 3.00
C LEU A 19 -9.76 3.99 3.57
N ALA A 20 -10.12 2.90 4.26
CA ALA A 20 -11.43 2.77 4.88
C ALA A 20 -11.68 3.86 5.93
N TRP A 21 -10.66 4.13 6.76
CA TRP A 21 -10.71 5.23 7.74
C TRP A 21 -10.86 6.59 7.08
N TYR A 22 -10.07 6.89 6.03
CA TYR A 22 -10.18 8.15 5.31
C TYR A 22 -11.54 8.32 4.62
N ALA A 23 -12.03 7.25 3.97
CA ALA A 23 -13.35 7.23 3.36
C ALA A 23 -14.45 7.49 4.38
N HIS A 24 -14.36 6.90 5.57
CA HIS A 24 -15.30 7.15 6.67
C HIS A 24 -15.34 8.63 7.09
N GLN A 25 -14.21 9.35 7.02
CA GLN A 25 -14.15 10.78 7.34
C GLN A 25 -14.76 11.67 6.23
N ILE A 26 -14.52 11.33 4.95
CA ILE A 26 -14.85 12.22 3.83
C ILE A 26 -16.23 11.93 3.23
N LEU A 27 -16.63 10.66 3.10
CA LEU A 27 -17.89 10.28 2.45
C LEU A 27 -19.13 10.95 3.06
N PRO A 28 -19.27 11.11 4.40
CA PRO A 28 -20.43 11.80 4.97
C PRO A 28 -20.53 13.27 4.58
N LEU A 29 -19.39 13.92 4.28
CA LEU A 29 -19.34 15.34 3.94
C LEU A 29 -19.77 15.61 2.50
N LEU A 30 -19.68 14.61 1.62
CA LEU A 30 -20.03 14.75 0.20
C LEU A 30 -21.53 15.00 -0.03
N SER A 31 -22.40 14.64 0.91
CA SER A 31 -23.86 14.86 0.80
C SER A 31 -24.32 16.16 1.44
N THR A 32 -23.50 16.77 2.29
CA THR A 32 -23.90 17.95 3.09
C THR A 32 -23.12 19.21 2.75
N THR A 33 -21.96 19.09 2.12
CA THR A 33 -21.00 20.19 1.96
C THR A 33 -20.54 20.28 0.51
N ALA A 34 -20.48 21.50 -0.04
CA ALA A 34 -19.93 21.74 -1.37
C ALA A 34 -18.44 21.32 -1.42
N LEU A 35 -17.99 20.78 -2.55
CA LEU A 35 -16.64 20.19 -2.67
C LEU A 35 -15.52 21.17 -2.32
N ASP A 36 -15.71 22.46 -2.58
CA ASP A 36 -14.72 23.51 -2.33
C ASP A 36 -14.60 23.88 -0.85
N ASP A 37 -15.62 23.57 -0.04
CA ASP A 37 -15.67 23.87 1.38
C ASP A 37 -15.26 22.67 2.26
N ILE A 38 -15.04 21.49 1.67
CA ILE A 38 -14.63 20.31 2.43
C ILE A 38 -13.18 20.49 2.88
N ALA A 39 -12.96 20.51 4.19
CA ALA A 39 -11.62 20.57 4.79
C ALA A 39 -10.87 19.23 4.72
N PHE A 40 -10.65 18.70 3.51
CA PHE A 40 -10.08 17.38 3.26
C PHE A 40 -8.58 17.28 3.53
N ALA A 41 -7.85 18.39 3.51
CA ALA A 41 -6.39 18.39 3.62
C ALA A 41 -5.90 17.78 4.94
N ARG A 42 -6.51 18.16 6.07
CA ARG A 42 -6.13 17.64 7.39
C ARG A 42 -6.34 16.12 7.52
N PRO A 43 -7.53 15.55 7.27
CA PRO A 43 -7.71 14.09 7.33
C PRO A 43 -6.82 13.36 6.33
N MET A 44 -6.53 13.93 5.15
CA MET A 44 -5.65 13.30 4.17
C MET A 44 -4.20 13.24 4.67
N MET A 45 -3.68 14.33 5.25
CA MET A 45 -2.34 14.33 5.86
C MET A 45 -2.24 13.32 7.00
N VAL A 46 -3.29 13.19 7.82
CA VAL A 46 -3.35 12.17 8.86
C VAL A 46 -3.35 10.76 8.26
N ALA A 47 -4.13 10.52 7.20
CA ALA A 47 -4.15 9.23 6.51
C ALA A 47 -2.77 8.87 5.94
N ILE A 48 -2.08 9.82 5.29
CA ILE A 48 -0.72 9.62 4.78
C ILE A 48 0.23 9.29 5.94
N GLY A 49 0.21 10.08 7.02
CA GLY A 49 1.06 9.87 8.18
C GLY A 49 0.83 8.50 8.85
N ILE A 50 -0.43 8.14 9.10
CA ILE A 50 -0.80 6.83 9.65
C ILE A 50 -0.40 5.72 8.69
N GLY A 51 -0.57 5.90 7.38
CA GLY A 51 -0.15 4.93 6.37
C GLY A 51 1.35 4.62 6.40
N ILE A 52 2.18 5.66 6.52
CA ILE A 52 3.64 5.50 6.68
C ILE A 52 3.97 4.79 7.99
N VAL A 53 3.35 5.19 9.10
CA VAL A 53 3.60 4.54 10.41
C VAL A 53 3.17 3.07 10.38
N LEU A 54 1.99 2.76 9.84
CA LEU A 54 1.48 1.39 9.77
C LEU A 54 2.29 0.51 8.82
N SER A 55 2.85 1.04 7.73
CA SER A 55 3.70 0.25 6.84
C SER A 55 5.01 -0.15 7.53
N ILE A 56 5.62 0.78 8.29
CA ILE A 56 6.81 0.52 9.10
C ILE A 56 6.50 -0.50 10.20
N VAL A 57 5.43 -0.27 10.96
CA VAL A 57 5.01 -1.18 12.05
C VAL A 57 4.68 -2.56 11.50
N SER A 58 4.00 -2.66 10.36
CA SER A 58 3.70 -3.94 9.71
C SER A 58 4.97 -4.70 9.33
N ALA A 59 5.95 -4.02 8.74
CA ALA A 59 7.23 -4.63 8.38
C ALA A 59 7.97 -5.16 9.63
N ILE A 60 8.03 -4.35 10.69
CA ILE A 60 8.68 -4.74 11.96
C ILE A 60 7.96 -5.93 12.59
N LEU A 61 6.64 -5.89 12.72
CA LEU A 61 5.87 -6.95 13.36
C LEU A 61 5.99 -8.28 12.61
N VAL A 62 5.98 -8.25 11.27
CA VAL A 62 6.15 -9.47 10.48
C VAL A 62 7.59 -10.00 10.56
N SER A 63 8.60 -9.11 10.58
CA SER A 63 10.01 -9.48 10.76
C SER A 63 10.25 -10.14 12.11
N VAL A 64 9.88 -9.47 13.21
CA VAL A 64 10.04 -9.98 14.57
C VAL A 64 9.20 -11.23 14.80
N GLY A 65 7.95 -11.23 14.32
CA GLY A 65 7.04 -12.36 14.47
C GLY A 65 7.54 -13.62 13.75
N SER A 66 8.10 -13.46 12.55
CA SER A 66 8.71 -14.58 11.81
C SER A 66 9.95 -15.10 12.53
N ALA A 67 10.86 -14.21 12.94
CA ALA A 67 12.09 -14.62 13.63
C ALA A 67 11.82 -15.37 14.95
N ILE A 68 10.87 -14.91 15.77
CA ILE A 68 10.48 -15.59 17.01
C ILE A 68 9.88 -16.96 16.71
N TRP A 69 8.97 -17.04 15.74
CA TRP A 69 8.28 -18.29 15.42
C TRP A 69 9.26 -19.36 14.93
N THR A 70 10.17 -19.00 14.03
CA THR A 70 11.16 -19.92 13.46
C THR A 70 12.21 -20.31 14.49
N GLY A 71 12.69 -19.34 15.30
CA GLY A 71 13.65 -19.62 16.38
C GLY A 71 13.10 -20.52 17.48
N VAL A 72 11.81 -20.39 17.83
CA VAL A 72 11.15 -21.26 18.83
C VAL A 72 10.94 -22.67 18.30
N ARG A 73 10.69 -22.83 16.99
CA ARG A 73 10.23 -24.10 16.42
C ARG A 73 11.35 -24.95 15.83
N GLU A 74 12.35 -24.30 15.23
CA GLU A 74 13.36 -24.94 14.39
C GLU A 74 14.81 -24.62 14.84
N GLY A 75 14.99 -23.72 15.81
CA GLY A 75 16.28 -23.34 16.37
C GLY A 75 16.97 -22.19 15.60
N GLU A 76 18.03 -21.62 16.17
CA GLU A 76 18.69 -20.40 15.65
C GLU A 76 19.22 -20.53 14.21
N ALA A 77 19.64 -21.72 13.78
CA ALA A 77 20.15 -21.97 12.44
C ALA A 77 19.07 -21.83 11.35
N ALA A 78 17.79 -22.11 11.67
CA ALA A 78 16.68 -21.96 10.72
C ALA A 78 16.25 -20.50 10.53
N VAL A 79 16.50 -19.65 11.52
CA VAL A 79 16.21 -18.20 11.45
C VAL A 79 17.09 -17.52 10.40
N SER A 80 18.37 -17.89 10.32
CA SER A 80 19.25 -17.35 9.28
C SER A 80 18.83 -17.78 7.89
N ASP A 81 18.44 -19.05 7.70
CA ASP A 81 18.08 -19.60 6.38
C ASP A 81 16.81 -18.98 5.81
N GLU A 82 15.76 -18.80 6.63
CA GLU A 82 14.49 -18.20 6.19
C GLU A 82 14.63 -16.70 5.85
N MET A 83 15.65 -16.01 6.40
CA MET A 83 15.90 -14.58 6.19
C MET A 83 16.98 -14.28 5.15
N SER A 84 17.87 -15.23 4.81
CA SER A 84 19.06 -14.97 4.00
C SER A 84 18.92 -15.22 2.49
N GLU A 85 17.94 -16.01 2.05
CA GLU A 85 17.74 -16.27 0.62
C GLU A 85 16.63 -15.38 0.02
N GLU A 86 16.97 -14.16 -0.37
CA GLU A 86 16.19 -13.43 -1.36
C GLU A 86 16.42 -14.08 -2.74
N ASP A 87 15.62 -15.12 -3.01
CA ASP A 87 15.62 -15.90 -4.24
C ASP A 87 15.45 -14.99 -5.47
N GLU A 88 16.02 -15.38 -6.62
CA GLU A 88 15.81 -14.69 -7.89
C GLU A 88 14.33 -14.55 -8.22
N ARG A 89 13.52 -15.51 -7.77
CA ARG A 89 12.06 -15.48 -7.85
C ARG A 89 11.47 -14.27 -7.15
N ASP A 90 11.86 -14.00 -5.91
CA ASP A 90 11.28 -12.92 -5.10
C ASP A 90 11.63 -11.55 -5.71
N LYS A 91 12.83 -11.42 -6.31
CA LYS A 91 13.23 -10.23 -7.08
C LYS A 91 12.39 -10.04 -8.33
N GLN A 92 12.13 -11.12 -9.09
CA GLN A 92 11.27 -11.06 -10.28
C GLN A 92 9.83 -10.66 -9.90
N ILE A 93 9.29 -11.25 -8.84
CA ILE A 93 7.96 -10.91 -8.31
C ILE A 93 7.91 -9.44 -7.87
N SER A 94 8.95 -8.95 -7.17
CA SER A 94 8.98 -7.54 -6.78
C SER A 94 8.95 -6.62 -7.99
N ARG A 95 9.82 -6.85 -8.98
CA ARG A 95 9.88 -6.05 -10.22
C ARG A 95 8.54 -6.02 -10.94
N LEU A 96 7.85 -7.16 -11.02
CA LEU A 96 6.54 -7.25 -11.65
C LEU A 96 5.50 -6.38 -10.91
N GLY A 97 5.44 -6.50 -9.59
CA GLY A 97 4.53 -5.69 -8.78
C GLY A 97 4.85 -4.20 -8.86
N ASP A 98 6.13 -3.84 -8.87
CA ASP A 98 6.58 -2.45 -8.95
C ASP A 98 6.26 -1.85 -10.33
N ALA A 99 6.40 -2.63 -11.41
CA ALA A 99 6.01 -2.21 -12.76
C ALA A 99 4.50 -1.95 -12.87
N VAL A 100 3.66 -2.84 -12.33
CA VAL A 100 2.20 -2.64 -12.34
C VAL A 100 1.80 -1.46 -11.47
N GLY A 101 2.34 -1.36 -10.26
CA GLY A 101 2.13 -0.21 -9.38
C GLY A 101 2.53 1.10 -10.05
N GLY A 102 3.70 1.16 -10.68
CA GLY A 102 4.19 2.33 -11.39
C GLY A 102 3.28 2.75 -12.55
N ASN A 103 2.75 1.80 -13.30
CA ASN A 103 1.80 2.08 -14.38
C ASN A 103 0.48 2.68 -13.83
N VAL A 104 -0.06 2.12 -12.74
CA VAL A 104 -1.27 2.63 -12.10
C VAL A 104 -1.06 4.05 -11.58
N LEU A 105 0.07 4.31 -10.92
CA LEU A 105 0.40 5.65 -10.43
C LEU A 105 0.57 6.65 -11.58
N SER A 106 1.22 6.23 -12.67
CA SER A 106 1.42 7.09 -13.85
C SER A 106 0.09 7.53 -14.46
N VAL A 107 -0.88 6.61 -14.55
CA VAL A 107 -2.25 6.94 -15.00
C VAL A 107 -2.91 7.95 -14.05
N ALA A 108 -2.77 7.77 -12.74
CA ALA A 108 -3.33 8.71 -11.76
C ALA A 108 -2.69 10.10 -11.85
N VAL A 109 -1.37 10.18 -12.04
CA VAL A 109 -0.66 11.45 -12.23
C VAL A 109 -1.13 12.14 -13.51
N ILE A 110 -1.28 11.40 -14.62
CA ILE A 110 -1.82 11.95 -15.86
C ILE A 110 -3.25 12.46 -15.65
N ALA A 111 -4.10 11.70 -14.95
CA ALA A 111 -5.46 12.12 -14.64
C ALA A 111 -5.50 13.40 -13.78
N ALA A 112 -4.58 13.55 -12.82
CA ALA A 112 -4.45 14.75 -12.01
C ALA A 112 -3.96 15.96 -12.83
N LEU A 113 -3.07 15.75 -13.81
CA LEU A 113 -2.66 16.82 -14.74
C LEU A 113 -3.83 17.27 -15.61
N VAL A 114 -4.65 16.33 -16.07
CA VAL A 114 -5.88 16.63 -16.81
C VAL A 114 -6.83 17.49 -15.95
N THR A 115 -7.04 17.15 -14.67
CA THR A 115 -7.90 17.97 -13.82
C THR A 115 -7.38 19.39 -13.63
N ILE A 116 -6.07 19.59 -13.59
CA ILE A 116 -5.46 20.92 -13.54
C ILE A 116 -5.73 21.71 -14.83
N TRP A 117 -5.59 21.10 -16.00
CA TRP A 117 -5.82 21.78 -17.28
C TRP A 117 -7.26 22.25 -17.49
N PHE A 118 -8.22 21.54 -16.90
CA PHE A 118 -9.64 21.89 -16.94
C PHE A 118 -10.11 22.67 -15.69
N GLU A 119 -9.17 23.20 -14.90
CA GLU A 119 -9.45 24.02 -13.71
C GLU A 119 -10.43 23.37 -12.72
N HIS A 120 -10.39 22.03 -12.61
CA HIS A 120 -11.23 21.31 -11.67
C HIS A 120 -10.85 21.60 -10.21
N PRO A 121 -11.81 21.38 -9.29
CA PRO A 121 -11.63 21.05 -7.89
C PRO A 121 -10.21 20.82 -7.40
N LEU A 122 -9.62 21.64 -6.52
CA LEU A 122 -8.42 21.18 -5.80
C LEU A 122 -8.73 19.87 -5.06
N PHE A 123 -9.96 19.74 -4.55
CA PHE A 123 -10.52 18.51 -4.02
C PHE A 123 -10.35 17.33 -4.99
N ALA A 124 -10.77 17.47 -6.24
CA ALA A 124 -10.71 16.39 -7.24
C ALA A 124 -9.26 15.99 -7.55
N THR A 125 -8.42 16.97 -7.85
CA THR A 125 -7.00 16.75 -8.17
C THR A 125 -6.27 16.03 -7.02
N ALA A 126 -6.49 16.47 -5.78
CA ALA A 126 -5.84 15.88 -4.62
C ALA A 126 -6.34 14.44 -4.35
N HIS A 127 -7.64 14.17 -4.53
CA HIS A 127 -8.18 12.82 -4.36
C HIS A 127 -7.71 11.86 -5.45
N ILE A 128 -7.55 12.32 -6.70
CA ILE A 128 -6.99 11.49 -7.79
C ILE A 128 -5.57 11.05 -7.43
N LEU A 129 -4.72 11.97 -6.97
CA LEU A 129 -3.35 11.64 -6.57
C LEU A 129 -3.33 10.73 -5.34
N PHE A 130 -4.10 11.06 -4.32
CA PHE A 130 -4.17 10.28 -3.09
C PHE A 130 -4.67 8.85 -3.36
N LEU A 131 -5.84 8.70 -3.97
CA LEU A 131 -6.42 7.40 -4.28
C LEU A 131 -5.57 6.65 -5.31
N GLY A 132 -4.97 7.35 -6.27
CA GLY A 132 -4.06 6.78 -7.25
C GLY A 132 -2.80 6.18 -6.63
N ALA A 133 -2.19 6.85 -5.66
CA ALA A 133 -1.04 6.33 -4.92
C ALA A 133 -1.39 5.07 -4.11
N TRP A 134 -2.53 5.08 -3.42
CA TRP A 134 -3.00 3.89 -2.71
C TRP A 134 -3.40 2.75 -3.65
N ALA A 135 -4.09 3.04 -4.75
CA ALA A 135 -4.44 2.06 -5.77
C ALA A 135 -3.20 1.44 -6.42
N SER A 136 -2.16 2.25 -6.68
CA SER A 136 -0.86 1.78 -7.14
C SER A 136 -0.22 0.78 -6.18
N ALA A 137 -0.15 1.14 -4.89
CA ALA A 137 0.39 0.25 -3.86
C ALA A 137 -0.40 -1.05 -3.74
N ILE A 138 -1.74 -0.98 -3.72
CA ILE A 138 -2.61 -2.15 -3.63
C ILE A 138 -2.50 -3.02 -4.89
N ALA A 139 -2.51 -2.43 -6.09
CA ALA A 139 -2.38 -3.18 -7.34
C ALA A 139 -1.04 -3.93 -7.40
N GLY A 140 0.06 -3.25 -7.03
CA GLY A 140 1.38 -3.89 -6.93
C GLY A 140 1.38 -5.04 -5.93
N ALA A 141 0.78 -4.85 -4.75
CA ALA A 141 0.68 -5.89 -3.72
C ALA A 141 -0.17 -7.10 -4.17
N VAL A 142 -1.31 -6.86 -4.82
CA VAL A 142 -2.19 -7.91 -5.38
C VAL A 142 -1.46 -8.72 -6.44
N VAL A 143 -0.73 -8.05 -7.34
CA VAL A 143 0.06 -8.75 -8.38
C VAL A 143 1.14 -9.62 -7.76
N LYS A 144 1.88 -9.10 -6.76
CA LYS A 144 2.87 -9.90 -6.02
C LYS A 144 2.22 -11.13 -5.39
N GLN A 145 1.04 -10.97 -4.78
CA GLN A 145 0.30 -12.08 -4.17
C GLN A 145 -0.15 -13.14 -5.18
N ILE A 146 -0.65 -12.71 -6.35
CA ILE A 146 -1.05 -13.63 -7.43
C ILE A 146 0.17 -14.36 -7.98
N ALA A 147 1.31 -13.68 -8.15
CA ALA A 147 2.54 -14.31 -8.60
C ALA A 147 3.04 -15.37 -7.62
N TYR A 148 3.04 -15.08 -6.30
CA TYR A 148 3.35 -16.08 -5.27
C TYR A 148 2.42 -17.29 -5.31
N MET A 149 1.12 -17.11 -5.55
CA MET A 149 0.17 -18.23 -5.66
C MET A 149 0.37 -19.06 -6.93
N ARG A 150 0.88 -18.45 -8.00
CA ARG A 150 1.10 -19.11 -9.29
C ARG A 150 2.49 -19.75 -9.42
N GLY A 151 3.38 -19.52 -8.46
CA GLY A 151 4.73 -20.08 -8.47
C GLY A 151 5.59 -19.58 -9.64
N VAL A 152 5.36 -18.34 -10.07
CA VAL A 152 6.18 -17.65 -11.09
C VAL A 152 7.53 -17.31 -10.50
#